data_AF-A0A498DUE4-F1
#
_entry.id   AF-A0A498DUE4-F1
#
_cell.length_a   1.000
_cell.length_b   1.000
_cell.length_c   1.000
_cell.angle_alpha   90.00
_cell.angle_beta   90.00
_cell.angle_gamma   90.00
#
_symmetry.space_group_name_H-M   'P 1'
#
loop_
_entity.id
_entity.type
_entity.pdbx_description
1 polymer ?
#
loop_
_entity_poly.entity_id
_entity_poly.type
_entity_poly.pdbx_seq_one_letter_code
_entity_poly.pdbx_strand_id
1 'polypeptide(L)' 'MRNLPDRHPLKVTGNSQKIGLGVEIVLEVEDVNDVYNKVVAKGYPIHTELTKRPWGMNDFRIMDPDGYYLRITSSN' A
#
# COMPACT_ATOMS: atom_id res chain seq x y z
N MET A 1 -7.21 1.62 -17.22
CA MET A 1 -6.22 0.57 -17.54
C MET A 1 -6.69 -0.47 -18.56
N ARG A 2 -8.00 -0.71 -18.75
CA ARG A 2 -8.50 -1.66 -19.77
C ARG A 2 -8.30 -1.19 -21.21
N ASN A 3 -8.40 0.11 -21.46
CA ASN A 3 -8.28 0.71 -22.79
C ASN A 3 -6.83 1.14 -23.13
N LEU A 4 -5.83 0.51 -22.51
CA LEU A 4 -4.43 0.77 -22.81
C LEU A 4 -3.98 -0.05 -24.04
N PRO A 5 -2.96 0.41 -24.79
CA PRO A 5 -2.36 -0.38 -25.88
C PRO A 5 -1.89 -1.76 -25.40
N ASP A 6 -1.93 -2.78 -26.26
CA ASP A 6 -1.63 -4.18 -25.89
C ASP A 6 -0.27 -4.37 -25.20
N ARG A 7 0.73 -3.55 -25.55
CA ARG A 7 2.07 -3.61 -24.97
C ARG A 7 2.29 -2.67 -23.78
N HIS A 8 1.24 -2.03 -23.28
CA HIS A 8 1.37 -1.10 -22.18
C HIS A 8 1.63 -1.88 -20.86
N PRO A 9 2.64 -1.53 -20.07
CA PRO A 9 3.06 -2.32 -18.89
C PRO A 9 1.99 -2.46 -17.81
N LEU A 10 1.02 -1.54 -17.77
CA LEU A 10 -0.13 -1.56 -16.85
C LEU A 10 -1.43 -2.09 -17.48
N LYS A 11 -1.39 -2.69 -18.67
CA LYS A 11 -2.59 -3.25 -19.29
C LYS A 11 -3.00 -4.55 -18.57
N VAL A 12 -4.27 -4.61 -18.20
CA VAL A 12 -4.89 -5.78 -17.58
C VAL A 12 -5.50 -6.65 -18.67
N THR A 13 -5.10 -7.91 -18.75
CA THR A 13 -5.56 -8.85 -19.78
C THR A 13 -6.58 -9.87 -19.26
N GLY A 14 -6.75 -9.99 -17.95
CA GLY A 14 -7.72 -10.91 -17.34
C GLY A 14 -8.38 -10.39 -16.05
N ASN A 15 -9.57 -10.91 -15.73
CA ASN A 15 -10.37 -10.47 -14.57
C ASN A 15 -9.70 -10.76 -13.21
N SER A 16 -8.71 -11.66 -13.16
CA SER A 16 -8.00 -12.04 -11.94
C SER A 16 -6.68 -11.30 -11.74
N GLN A 17 -6.27 -10.42 -12.67
CA GLN A 17 -5.04 -9.66 -12.53
C GLN A 17 -5.26 -8.45 -11.60
N LYS A 18 -4.45 -8.39 -10.54
CA LYS A 18 -4.33 -7.22 -9.67
C LYS A 18 -3.36 -6.23 -10.30
N ILE A 19 -3.85 -5.02 -10.58
CA ILE A 19 -3.13 -3.99 -11.33
C ILE A 19 -1.95 -3.38 -10.58
N GLY A 20 -2.02 -3.39 -9.25
CA GLY A 20 -1.00 -2.84 -8.38
C GLY A 20 0.15 -3.80 -8.08
N LEU A 21 0.11 -5.03 -8.59
CA LEU A 21 1.18 -6.01 -8.34
C LEU A 21 2.53 -5.47 -8.83
N GLY A 22 3.51 -5.49 -7.93
CA GLY A 22 4.85 -4.97 -8.19
C GLY A 22 4.99 -3.45 -8.02
N VAL A 23 3.94 -2.74 -7.58
CA VAL A 23 3.96 -1.31 -7.29
C VAL A 23 3.86 -1.06 -5.78
N GLU A 24 4.85 -0.36 -5.24
CA GLU A 24 4.79 0.21 -3.88
C GLU A 24 4.51 1.71 -3.93
N ILE A 25 3.54 2.15 -3.14
CA ILE A 25 3.22 3.57 -2.93
C ILE A 25 3.57 3.89 -1.48
N VAL A 26 4.45 4.87 -1.30
CA VAL A 26 4.86 5.35 0.02
C VAL A 26 4.08 6.61 0.34
N LEU A 27 3.36 6.59 1.46
CA LEU A 27 2.58 7.69 1.98
C LEU A 27 3.22 8.16 3.29
N GLU A 28 3.79 9.35 3.28
CA GLU A 28 4.33 9.99 4.47
C GLU A 28 3.20 10.72 5.20
N VAL A 29 3.14 10.54 6.53
CA VAL A 29 2.10 11.12 7.38
C VAL A 29 2.71 11.68 8.66
N GLU A 30 2.08 12.74 9.18
CA GLU A 30 2.51 13.40 10.41
C GLU A 30 2.43 12.46 11.63
N ASP A 31 1.31 11.75 11.80
CA ASP A 31 1.14 10.77 12.88
C ASP A 31 0.79 9.37 12.33
N VAL A 32 1.81 8.52 12.23
CA VAL A 32 1.64 7.15 11.75
C VAL A 32 0.87 6.26 12.73
N ASN A 33 0.90 6.54 14.04
CA ASN A 33 0.19 5.75 15.03
C ASN A 33 -1.32 6.00 14.93
N ASP A 34 -1.72 7.27 14.80
CA ASP A 34 -3.12 7.65 14.60
C ASP A 34 -3.70 7.00 13.32
N VAL A 35 -2.95 7.05 12.21
CA VAL A 35 -3.39 6.42 10.95
C VAL A 35 -3.49 4.91 11.11
N TYR A 36 -2.51 4.25 11.73
CA TYR A 36 -2.55 2.81 11.99
C TYR A 36 -3.77 2.41 12.83
N ASN A 37 -4.04 3.13 13.93
CA ASN A 37 -5.19 2.87 14.80
C ASN A 37 -6.52 3.05 14.05
N LYS A 38 -6.64 4.05 13.17
CA LYS A 38 -7.81 4.25 12.31
C LYS A 38 -8.02 3.08 11.34
N VAL A 39 -6.95 2.52 10.79
CA VAL A 39 -7.01 1.36 9.88
C VAL A 39 -7.45 0.11 10.64
N VAL A 40 -6.86 -0.15 11.80
CA VAL A 40 -7.22 -1.28 12.68
C VAL A 40 -8.67 -1.18 13.15
N ALA A 41 -9.11 0.01 13.59
CA ALA A 41 -10.49 0.24 14.04
C ALA A 41 -11.53 0.00 12.94
N LYS A 42 -11.15 0.19 11.67
CA LYS A 42 -11.99 -0.13 10.51
C LYS A 42 -11.96 -1.61 10.12
N GLY A 43 -11.17 -2.44 10.80
CA GLY A 43 -11.01 -3.86 10.51
C GLY A 43 -10.32 -4.12 9.16
N TYR A 44 -9.56 -3.15 8.64
CA TYR A 44 -8.85 -3.33 7.38
C TYR A 44 -7.62 -4.24 7.59
N PRO A 45 -7.36 -5.23 6.72
CA PRO A 45 -6.24 -6.14 6.90
C PRO A 45 -4.89 -5.44 6.90
N ILE A 46 -4.12 -5.65 7.97
CA ILE A 46 -2.73 -5.22 8.05
C ILE A 46 -1.85 -6.29 7.41
N HIS A 47 -1.01 -5.89 6.46
CA HIS A 47 -0.06 -6.78 5.80
C HIS A 47 1.27 -6.87 6.57
N THR A 48 1.71 -5.76 7.15
CA THR A 48 2.86 -5.71 8.05
C THR A 48 2.57 -4.72 9.17
N GLU A 49 2.70 -5.19 10.40
CA GLU A 49 2.41 -4.39 11.59
C GLU A 49 3.29 -3.14 11.71
N LEU A 50 2.76 -2.13 12.41
CA LEU A 50 3.49 -0.91 12.73
C LEU A 50 4.77 -1.26 13.50
N THR A 51 5.91 -0.95 12.91
CA THR A 51 7.21 -1.36 13.44
C THR A 51 8.24 -0.25 13.25
N LYS A 52 9.09 -0.05 14.25
CA LYS A 52 10.30 0.77 14.13
C LYS A 52 11.34 0.04 13.29
N ARG A 53 11.75 0.65 12.19
CA ARG A 53 12.72 0.06 11.25
C ARG A 53 14.16 0.37 11.66
N PRO A 54 15.14 -0.44 11.21
CA PRO A 54 16.57 -0.23 11.52
C PRO A 54 17.11 1.14 11.10
N TRP A 55 16.51 1.75 10.09
CA TRP A 55 16.85 3.09 9.59
C TRP A 55 16.07 4.23 10.30
N GLY A 56 15.41 3.95 11.42
CA GLY A 56 14.84 4.97 12.32
C GLY A 56 13.37 5.30 12.12
N MET A 57 12.78 4.98 10.97
CA MET A 57 11.38 5.30 10.63
C MET A 57 10.39 4.32 11.26
N ASN A 58 9.18 4.78 11.57
CA ASN A 58 8.06 3.91 11.94
C ASN A 58 7.11 3.78 10.75
N ASP A 59 6.79 2.54 10.35
CA ASP A 59 5.85 2.30 9.26
C ASP A 59 5.08 0.99 9.43
N PHE A 60 3.92 0.93 8.77
CA PHE A 60 3.13 -0.28 8.57
C PHE A 60 2.78 -0.43 7.08
N ARG A 61 2.36 -1.63 6.67
CA ARG A 61 1.89 -1.89 5.30
C ARG A 61 0.50 -2.46 5.26
N ILE A 62 -0.22 -2.06 4.23
CA ILE A 62 -1.49 -2.66 3.81
C ILE A 62 -1.42 -2.96 2.31
N MET A 63 -2.32 -3.83 1.86
CA MET A 63 -2.55 -4.05 0.44
C MET A 63 -3.94 -3.56 0.10
N ASP A 64 -4.06 -2.76 -0.96
CA ASP A 64 -5.37 -2.31 -1.41
C ASP A 64 -6.09 -3.40 -2.24
N PRO A 65 -7.40 -3.25 -2.54
CA PRO A 65 -8.14 -4.24 -3.33
C PRO A 65 -7.58 -4.46 -4.74
N ASP A 66 -6.86 -3.51 -5.29
CA ASP A 66 -6.25 -3.56 -6.62
C ASP A 66 -4.83 -4.17 -6.60
N GLY A 67 -4.32 -4.49 -5.41
CA GLY A 67 -3.03 -5.14 -5.17
C GLY A 67 -1.85 -4.18 -5.02
N TYR A 68 -2.10 -2.87 -4.88
CA TYR A 68 -1.06 -1.91 -4.57
C TYR A 68 -0.53 -2.13 -3.17
N TYR A 69 0.79 -2.11 -3.05
CA TYR A 69 1.47 -2.22 -1.77
C TYR A 69 1.62 -0.84 -1.17
N LEU A 70 0.86 -0.54 -0.12
CA LEU A 70 0.89 0.77 0.51
C LEU A 70 1.77 0.71 1.75
N ARG A 71 2.81 1.54 1.78
CA ARG A 71 3.63 1.79 2.97
C ARG A 71 3.26 3.14 3.55
N ILE A 72 2.72 3.14 4.75
CA ILE A 72 2.40 4.36 5.49
C ILE A 72 3.53 4.56 6.51
N THR A 73 4.22 5.69 6.42
CA THR A 73 5.44 5.96 7.20
C THR A 73 5.35 7.32 7.89
N SER A 74 5.96 7.44 9.07
CA SER A 74 6.08 8.72 9.78
C SER A 74 6.87 9.73 8.96
N SER A 75 6.53 11.01 9.07
CA SER A 75 7.43 12.11 8.71
C SER A 75 8.62 12.20 9.67
N ASN A 76 9.76 12.67 9.15
CA ASN A 76 10.97 12.96 9.95
C ASN A 76 10.82 14.19 10.83
#